data_AF-A0A920L381-F1
#
_entry.id   AF-A0A920L381-F1
#
_cell.length_a   1.000
_cell.length_b   1.000
_cell.length_c   1.000
_cell.angle_alpha   90.00
_cell.angle_beta   90.00
_cell.angle_gamma   90.00
#
_symmetry.space_group_name_H-M   'P 1'
#
loop_
_entity.id
_entity.type
_entity.pdbx_description
1 polymer ?
#
loop_
_entity_poly.entity_id
_entity_poly.type
_entity_poly.pdbx_seq_one_letter_code
_entity_poly.pdbx_strand_id
1 'polypeptide(L)'
;MYFKTLLFISLLGFSYLFADTKLLILGSGTPNPNPERSGSAYAIIANDESYLIDFGPGVIRRASAFSPTWGGEFEAMEIQNLKYAFLTHLHSDHSAGLADLILSPWVLERNEPLNLFGPKGLKEMAEKSQKLIPLILTTESMVLNLQTSKVTRQR
;
A
#
# COMPACT_ATOMS: atom_id res chain seq x y z
N MET A 1 -2.25 56.21 0.53
CA MET A 1 -1.86 55.40 -0.64
C MET A 1 -1.25 54.02 -0.29
N TYR A 2 -1.29 53.57 0.97
CA TYR A 2 -0.73 52.25 1.39
C TYR A 2 -1.76 51.23 1.91
N PHE A 3 -3.02 51.64 2.14
CA PHE A 3 -4.03 50.78 2.77
C PHE A 3 -4.76 49.85 1.78
N LYS A 4 -4.66 50.09 0.47
CA LYS A 4 -5.29 49.27 -0.58
C LYS A 4 -4.45 48.04 -0.99
N THR A 5 -3.15 48.02 -0.70
CA THR A 5 -2.27 46.91 -1.06
C THR A 5 -2.31 45.76 -0.04
N LEU A 6 -2.67 46.04 1.21
CA LEU A 6 -2.77 45.01 2.26
C LEU A 6 -4.02 44.11 2.13
N LEU A 7 -5.09 44.58 1.50
CA LEU A 7 -6.31 43.77 1.34
C LEU A 7 -6.20 42.71 0.23
N PHE A 8 -5.26 42.86 -0.69
CA PHE A 8 -5.09 41.92 -1.81
C PHE A 8 -4.22 40.71 -1.45
N ILE A 9 -3.38 40.82 -0.41
CA ILE A 9 -2.55 39.71 0.08
C ILE A 9 -3.36 38.76 0.97
N SER A 10 -4.47 39.22 1.57
CA SER A 10 -5.33 38.38 2.42
C SER A 10 -6.18 37.36 1.65
N LEU A 11 -6.34 37.50 0.33
CA LEU A 11 -7.16 36.59 -0.49
C LEU A 11 -6.36 35.44 -1.15
N LEU A 12 -5.02 35.46 -1.06
CA LEU A 12 -4.14 34.38 -1.55
C LEU A 12 -3.72 33.40 -0.45
N GLY A 13 -4.07 33.67 0.81
CA GLY A 13 -3.60 32.93 1.99
C GLY A 13 -4.54 31.84 2.51
N PHE A 14 -5.54 31.45 1.74
CA PHE A 14 -6.39 30.31 2.08
C PHE A 14 -6.24 29.26 0.97
N SER A 15 -5.02 28.75 0.80
CA SER A 15 -4.87 27.38 0.30
C SER A 15 -5.63 26.51 1.28
N TYR A 16 -6.84 26.11 0.90
CA TYR A 16 -7.61 25.17 1.69
C TYR A 16 -6.72 23.95 1.89
N LEU A 17 -6.27 23.73 3.12
CA LEU A 17 -5.75 22.44 3.59
C LEU A 17 -6.94 21.47 3.63
N PHE A 18 -7.52 21.16 2.46
CA PHE A 18 -8.39 20.01 2.33
C PHE A 18 -7.46 18.79 2.31
N ALA A 19 -7.38 18.10 3.44
CA ALA A 19 -6.87 16.74 3.45
C ALA A 19 -7.89 15.89 2.66
N ASP A 20 -7.65 15.72 1.37
CA ASP A 20 -8.44 14.82 0.54
C ASP A 20 -8.02 13.38 0.84
N THR A 21 -8.99 12.56 1.26
CA THR A 21 -8.78 11.16 1.61
C THR A 21 -9.65 10.30 0.71
N LYS A 22 -9.02 9.39 -0.04
CA LYS A 22 -9.71 8.49 -0.95
C LYS A 22 -9.58 7.06 -0.48
N LEU A 23 -10.65 6.28 -0.64
CA LEU A 23 -10.63 4.83 -0.48
C LEU A 23 -10.75 4.19 -1.86
N LEU A 24 -9.74 3.42 -2.25
CA LEU A 24 -9.76 2.58 -3.44
C LEU A 24 -10.02 1.14 -3.06
N ILE A 25 -10.99 0.52 -3.73
CA ILE A 25 -11.27 -0.91 -3.59
C ILE A 25 -10.43 -1.66 -4.62
N LEU A 26 -9.36 -2.31 -4.16
CA LEU A 26 -8.49 -3.09 -5.03
C LEU A 26 -9.10 -4.49 -5.25
N GLY A 27 -9.62 -5.10 -4.19
CA GLY A 27 -10.32 -6.36 -4.22
C GLY A 27 -11.29 -6.52 -3.05
N SER A 28 -12.40 -7.21 -3.31
CA SER A 28 -13.49 -7.46 -2.36
C SER A 28 -13.91 -8.93 -2.33
N GLY A 29 -13.00 -9.80 -2.77
CA GLY A 29 -13.15 -11.25 -2.73
C GLY A 29 -13.00 -11.79 -1.31
N THR A 30 -13.52 -12.99 -1.12
CA THR A 30 -13.43 -13.77 0.13
C THR A 30 -12.59 -15.01 -0.15
N PRO A 31 -12.49 -16.01 0.77
CA PRO A 31 -11.80 -17.26 0.46
C PRO A 31 -12.42 -18.03 -0.72
N ASN A 32 -13.66 -17.70 -1.11
CA ASN A 32 -14.31 -18.33 -2.25
C ASN A 32 -13.67 -17.84 -3.57
N PRO A 33 -13.26 -18.76 -4.48
CA PRO A 33 -12.54 -18.41 -5.70
C PRO A 33 -13.49 -17.86 -6.78
N ASN A 34 -14.01 -16.65 -6.57
CA ASN A 34 -14.83 -15.94 -7.54
C ASN A 34 -13.93 -15.31 -8.62
N PRO A 35 -14.08 -15.66 -9.91
CA PRO A 35 -13.23 -15.14 -10.98
C PRO A 35 -13.32 -13.62 -11.16
N GLU A 36 -14.43 -13.00 -10.73
CA GLU A 36 -14.68 -11.56 -10.88
C GLU A 36 -14.20 -10.73 -9.67
N ARG A 37 -13.66 -11.36 -8.63
CA ARG A 37 -13.24 -10.67 -7.40
C ARG A 37 -11.84 -11.09 -6.96
N SER A 38 -10.89 -10.17 -7.09
CA SER A 38 -9.58 -10.29 -6.43
C SER A 38 -9.73 -10.37 -4.92
N GLY A 39 -8.73 -10.95 -4.23
CA GLY A 39 -8.74 -11.08 -2.78
C GLY A 39 -8.88 -9.74 -2.07
N SER A 40 -9.27 -9.76 -0.79
CA SER A 40 -9.46 -8.56 0.03
C SER A 40 -8.21 -7.69 0.01
N ALA A 41 -8.35 -6.48 -0.51
CA ALA A 41 -7.31 -5.47 -0.54
C ALA A 41 -7.92 -4.08 -0.80
N TYR A 42 -7.46 -3.08 -0.06
CA TYR A 42 -7.92 -1.71 -0.16
C TYR A 42 -6.72 -0.77 -0.09
N ALA A 43 -6.83 0.41 -0.70
CA ALA A 43 -5.85 1.48 -0.50
C ALA A 43 -6.55 2.71 0.05
N ILE A 44 -6.01 3.26 1.13
CA ILE A 44 -6.37 4.60 1.61
C ILE A 44 -5.29 5.55 1.07
N ILE A 45 -5.69 6.55 0.30
CA ILE A 45 -4.79 7.60 -0.16
C ILE A 45 -5.06 8.83 0.70
N ALA A 46 -4.05 9.32 1.40
CA ALA A 46 -4.11 10.54 2.19
C ALA A 46 -2.82 11.32 2.00
N ASN A 47 -2.92 12.61 1.65
CA ASN A 47 -1.76 13.47 1.38
C ASN A 47 -0.78 12.83 0.36
N ASP A 48 -1.32 12.29 -0.73
CA ASP A 48 -0.58 11.62 -1.80
C ASP A 48 0.25 10.39 -1.40
N GLU A 49 0.00 9.84 -0.21
CA GLU A 49 0.62 8.60 0.27
C GLU A 49 -0.44 7.49 0.33
N SER A 50 -0.06 6.27 -0.08
CA SER A 50 -0.95 5.11 -0.07
C SER A 50 -0.69 4.19 1.12
N TYR A 51 -1.78 3.78 1.76
CA TYR A 51 -1.79 2.83 2.86
C TYR A 51 -2.62 1.61 2.45
N LEU A 52 -1.96 0.49 2.18
CA LEU A 52 -2.63 -0.75 1.81
C LEU A 52 -3.22 -1.43 3.04
N ILE A 53 -4.51 -1.77 2.99
CA ILE A 53 -5.18 -2.61 3.98
C ILE A 53 -5.47 -3.96 3.33
N ASP A 54 -4.84 -4.99 3.87
CA ASP A 54 -4.71 -6.33 3.31
C ASP A 54 -4.05 -6.37 1.93
N PHE A 55 -3.64 -7.57 1.53
CA PHE A 55 -2.94 -7.84 0.29
C PHE A 55 -3.32 -9.23 -0.22
N GLY A 56 -4.62 -9.43 -0.44
CA GLY A 56 -5.16 -10.62 -1.07
C GLY A 56 -4.61 -10.88 -2.48
N PRO A 57 -4.86 -12.07 -3.04
CA PRO A 57 -4.45 -12.40 -4.41
C PRO A 57 -4.84 -11.34 -5.44
N GLY A 58 -3.84 -10.89 -6.22
CA GLY A 58 -4.01 -9.89 -7.28
C GLY A 58 -3.77 -8.43 -6.86
N VAL A 59 -3.43 -8.17 -5.59
CA VAL A 59 -3.25 -6.81 -5.05
C VAL A 59 -2.36 -5.91 -5.92
N ILE A 60 -1.22 -6.38 -6.42
CA ILE A 60 -0.31 -5.55 -7.24
C ILE A 60 -0.96 -5.19 -8.57
N ARG A 61 -1.53 -6.16 -9.28
CA ARG A 61 -2.22 -5.90 -10.56
C ARG A 61 -3.36 -4.92 -10.39
N ARG A 62 -4.10 -5.02 -9.28
CA ARG A 62 -5.21 -4.12 -8.95
C ARG A 62 -4.70 -2.72 -8.57
N ALA A 63 -3.60 -2.62 -7.84
CA ALA A 63 -2.94 -1.34 -7.55
C ALA A 63 -2.43 -0.66 -8.83
N SER A 64 -1.73 -1.40 -9.70
CA SER A 64 -1.24 -0.89 -10.99
C SER A 64 -2.36 -0.34 -11.86
N ALA A 65 -3.54 -0.95 -11.87
CA ALA A 65 -4.69 -0.43 -12.65
C ALA A 65 -5.15 0.98 -12.23
N PHE A 66 -4.77 1.43 -11.02
CA PHE A 66 -5.02 2.78 -10.53
C PHE A 66 -3.82 3.72 -10.71
N SER A 67 -2.68 3.23 -11.18
CA SER A 67 -1.46 4.03 -11.35
C SER A 67 -1.35 4.65 -12.75
N PRO A 68 -0.72 5.83 -12.88
CA PRO A 68 -0.50 6.50 -14.16
C PRO A 68 0.17 5.64 -15.23
N THR A 69 1.12 4.78 -14.85
CA THR A 69 1.81 3.84 -15.74
C THR A 69 0.83 2.96 -16.54
N TRP A 70 -0.34 2.64 -15.98
CA TRP A 70 -1.38 1.85 -16.64
C TRP A 70 -2.66 2.64 -16.92
N GLY A 71 -2.58 3.98 -16.95
CA GLY A 71 -3.69 4.87 -17.30
C GLY A 71 -4.65 5.19 -16.15
N GLY A 72 -4.29 4.87 -14.92
CA GLY A 72 -4.99 5.32 -13.72
C GLY A 72 -4.60 6.74 -13.30
N GLU A 73 -5.28 7.26 -12.27
CA GLU A 73 -5.18 8.68 -11.87
C GLU A 73 -4.27 8.92 -10.66
N PHE A 74 -3.85 7.87 -9.95
CA PHE A 74 -3.28 8.00 -8.63
C PHE A 74 -1.78 7.68 -8.62
N GLU A 75 -0.95 8.73 -8.58
CA GLU A 75 0.52 8.60 -8.45
C GLU A 75 0.92 7.76 -7.22
N ALA A 76 0.18 7.90 -6.11
CA ALA A 76 0.34 7.11 -4.88
C ALA A 76 0.16 5.59 -5.09
N MET A 77 -0.46 5.18 -6.20
CA MET A 77 -0.70 3.78 -6.56
C MET A 77 0.37 3.21 -7.50
N GLU A 78 1.36 4.00 -7.91
CA GLU A 78 2.54 3.44 -8.57
C GLU A 78 3.24 2.44 -7.65
N ILE A 79 3.69 1.32 -8.22
CA ILE A 79 4.14 0.17 -7.41
C ILE A 79 5.38 0.52 -6.58
N GLN A 80 6.24 1.40 -7.08
CA GLN A 80 7.38 1.96 -6.36
C GLN A 80 6.98 2.89 -5.20
N ASN A 81 5.78 3.46 -5.23
CA ASN A 81 5.26 4.37 -4.22
C ASN A 81 4.47 3.67 -3.11
N LEU A 82 4.20 2.36 -3.20
CA LEU A 82 3.51 1.62 -2.14
C LEU A 82 4.45 1.34 -0.96
N LYS A 83 4.41 2.19 0.08
CA LYS A 83 5.36 2.13 1.22
C LYS A 83 4.82 1.48 2.47
N TYR A 84 3.50 1.46 2.66
CA TYR A 84 2.86 0.99 3.88
C TYR A 84 1.80 -0.07 3.58
N ALA A 85 1.87 -1.21 4.24
CA ALA A 85 0.84 -2.25 4.16
C ALA A 85 0.51 -2.85 5.52
N PHE A 86 -0.78 -3.00 5.78
CA PHE A 86 -1.36 -3.48 7.02
C PHE A 86 -2.14 -4.75 6.76
N LEU A 87 -1.79 -5.84 7.43
CA LEU A 87 -2.53 -7.09 7.39
C LEU A 87 -3.46 -7.18 8.59
N THR A 88 -4.75 -7.37 8.33
CA THR A 88 -5.76 -7.52 9.38
C THR A 88 -5.65 -8.86 10.10
N HIS A 89 -5.54 -9.96 9.34
CA HIS A 89 -5.42 -11.33 9.85
C HIS A 89 -4.83 -12.29 8.79
N LEU A 90 -4.50 -13.52 9.20
CA LEU A 90 -3.71 -14.47 8.38
C LEU A 90 -4.58 -15.43 7.53
N HIS A 91 -5.71 -14.97 6.99
CA HIS A 91 -6.44 -15.75 6.00
C HIS A 91 -5.89 -15.53 4.59
N SER A 92 -6.01 -16.53 3.72
CA SER A 92 -5.38 -16.54 2.40
C SER A 92 -5.90 -15.44 1.49
N ASP A 93 -7.19 -15.13 1.56
CA ASP A 93 -7.84 -14.07 0.80
C ASP A 93 -7.39 -12.66 1.22
N HIS A 94 -6.72 -12.51 2.37
CA HIS A 94 -6.11 -11.25 2.84
C HIS A 94 -4.58 -11.22 2.71
N SER A 95 -3.92 -12.38 2.67
CA SER A 95 -2.47 -12.47 2.87
C SER A 95 -1.68 -13.13 1.74
N ALA A 96 -2.34 -13.89 0.86
CA ALA A 96 -1.62 -14.69 -0.14
C ALA A 96 -0.98 -13.85 -1.26
N GLY A 97 -1.32 -12.57 -1.38
CA GLY A 97 -0.61 -11.63 -2.26
C GLY A 97 0.69 -11.06 -1.68
N LEU A 98 1.09 -11.43 -0.46
CA LEU A 98 2.29 -10.90 0.20
C LEU A 98 3.57 -11.10 -0.63
N ALA A 99 3.75 -12.28 -1.23
CA ALA A 99 4.92 -12.55 -2.05
C ALA A 99 4.98 -11.63 -3.27
N ASP A 100 3.84 -11.42 -3.93
CA ASP A 100 3.72 -10.49 -5.06
C ASP A 100 4.04 -9.06 -4.64
N LEU A 101 3.54 -8.63 -3.48
CA LEU A 101 3.80 -7.31 -2.91
C LEU A 101 5.27 -7.07 -2.55
N ILE A 102 5.96 -8.08 -2.02
CA ILE A 102 7.38 -8.00 -1.66
C ILE A 102 8.28 -8.04 -2.90
N LEU A 103 7.92 -8.84 -3.90
CA LEU A 103 8.79 -9.12 -5.05
C LEU A 103 8.58 -8.19 -6.24
N SER A 104 7.37 -7.64 -6.44
CA SER A 104 7.10 -6.72 -7.56
C SER A 104 8.02 -5.49 -7.64
N PRO A 105 8.45 -4.89 -6.52
CA PRO A 105 9.43 -3.80 -6.52
C PRO A 105 10.79 -4.14 -7.11
N TRP A 106 11.16 -5.42 -7.23
CA TRP A 106 12.42 -5.80 -7.87
C TRP A 106 12.45 -5.49 -9.37
N VAL A 107 11.29 -5.47 -10.02
CA VAL A 107 11.18 -5.08 -11.44
C VAL A 107 11.23 -3.55 -11.61
N LEU A 108 10.94 -2.80 -10.54
CA LEU A 108 10.62 -1.36 -10.60
C LEU A 108 11.48 -0.47 -9.68
N GLU A 109 12.50 -1.04 -9.02
CA GLU A 109 13.49 -0.36 -8.16
C GLU A 109 12.90 0.59 -7.10
N ARG A 110 12.38 0.03 -6.00
CA ARG A 110 11.97 0.86 -4.84
C ARG A 110 13.17 1.54 -4.18
N ASN A 111 13.06 2.85 -3.98
CA ASN A 111 14.05 3.65 -3.24
C ASN A 111 13.85 3.62 -1.72
N GLU A 112 12.67 3.19 -1.25
CA GLU A 112 12.31 3.15 0.17
C GLU A 112 11.82 1.75 0.59
N PRO A 113 12.04 1.35 1.85
CA PRO A 113 11.61 0.06 2.37
C PRO A 113 10.08 -0.07 2.39
N LEU A 114 9.58 -1.29 2.14
CA LEU A 114 8.18 -1.62 2.44
C LEU A 114 8.01 -1.81 3.96
N ASN A 115 7.08 -1.08 4.54
CA ASN A 115 6.74 -1.18 5.96
C ASN A 115 5.51 -2.07 6.11
N LEU A 116 5.68 -3.24 6.76
CA LEU A 116 4.60 -4.19 6.98
C LEU A 116 4.16 -4.19 8.44
N PHE A 117 2.85 -4.09 8.63
CA PHE A 117 2.18 -4.10 9.92
C PHE A 117 1.17 -5.22 9.96
N GLY A 118 1.05 -5.94 11.08
CA GLY A 118 0.04 -6.98 11.18
C GLY A 118 0.22 -7.93 12.36
N PRO A 119 -0.53 -9.04 12.38
CA PRO A 119 -0.53 -9.99 13.49
C PRO A 119 0.77 -10.78 13.58
N LYS A 120 0.95 -11.44 14.74
CA LYS A 120 2.00 -12.45 14.92
C LYS A 120 1.92 -13.49 13.80
N GLY A 121 3.03 -13.70 13.09
CA GLY A 121 3.14 -14.61 11.94
C GLY A 121 3.49 -13.90 10.64
N LEU A 122 3.13 -12.62 10.48
CA LEU A 122 3.44 -11.84 9.27
C LEU A 122 4.95 -11.77 8.99
N LYS A 123 5.76 -11.54 10.03
CA LYS A 123 7.23 -11.48 9.90
C LYS A 123 7.81 -12.78 9.33
N GLU A 124 7.41 -13.91 9.88
CA GLU A 124 7.86 -15.22 9.42
C GLU A 124 7.37 -15.51 7.99
N MET A 125 6.14 -15.11 7.64
CA MET A 125 5.62 -15.23 6.27
C MET A 125 6.44 -14.40 5.27
N ALA A 126 6.76 -13.15 5.60
CA ALA A 126 7.54 -12.26 4.75
C ALA A 126 8.98 -12.78 4.54
N GLU A 127 9.64 -13.21 5.62
CA GLU A 127 10.99 -13.79 5.57
C GLU A 127 11.02 -15.08 4.73
N LYS A 128 10.04 -15.97 4.90
CA LYS A 128 9.94 -17.20 4.09
C LYS A 128 9.63 -16.91 2.63
N SER A 129 8.78 -15.93 2.33
CA SER A 129 8.44 -15.56 0.94
C SER A 129 9.68 -15.12 0.17
N GLN A 130 10.56 -14.32 0.79
CA GLN A 130 11.83 -13.91 0.19
C GLN A 130 12.81 -15.08 0.04
N LYS A 131 12.88 -15.97 1.04
CA LYS A 131 13.83 -17.10 1.02
C LYS A 131 13.46 -18.17 -0.01
N LEU A 132 12.17 -18.46 -0.17
CA LEU A 132 11.66 -19.52 -1.04
C LEU A 132 11.61 -19.12 -2.52
N ILE A 133 11.54 -17.82 -2.80
CA ILE A 133 11.54 -17.27 -4.16
C ILE A 133 12.84 -16.47 -4.32
N PRO A 134 14.00 -17.14 -4.48
CA PRO A 134 15.25 -16.44 -4.68
C PRO A 134 15.20 -15.73 -6.04
N LEU A 135 15.07 -14.42 -6.01
CA LEU A 135 15.58 -13.57 -7.08
C LEU A 135 17.10 -13.72 -7.13
N ILE A 136 17.68 -13.51 -8.31
CA ILE A 136 19.14 -13.40 -8.47
C ILE A 136 19.59 -12.07 -7.83
N LEU A 137 19.52 -11.91 -6.51
CA LEU A 137 20.20 -10.86 -5.75
C LEU A 137 20.45 -11.30 -4.30
N THR A 138 21.60 -10.86 -3.78
CA THR A 138 22.08 -11.05 -2.40
C THR A 138 21.11 -10.45 -1.38
N THR A 139 21.10 -11.04 -0.19
CA THR A 139 20.18 -10.80 0.94
C THR A 139 20.11 -9.36 1.48
N GLU A 140 20.83 -8.41 0.90
CA GLU A 140 20.94 -7.03 1.36
C GLU A 140 19.97 -6.05 0.67
N SER A 141 19.28 -6.45 -0.41
CA SER A 141 18.51 -5.53 -1.27
C SER A 141 17.04 -5.32 -0.90
N MET A 142 16.46 -6.08 0.03
CA MET A 142 15.08 -5.87 0.51
C MET A 142 15.09 -5.38 1.96
N VAL A 143 15.09 -4.06 2.14
CA VAL A 143 14.90 -3.45 3.46
C VAL A 143 13.40 -3.52 3.77
N LEU A 144 13.02 -4.41 4.68
CA LEU A 144 11.66 -4.52 5.21
C LEU A 144 11.65 -4.06 6.67
N ASN A 145 10.80 -3.09 6.98
CA ASN A 145 10.52 -2.75 8.37
C ASN A 145 9.27 -3.50 8.81
N LEU A 146 9.45 -4.43 9.74
CA LEU A 146 8.38 -5.31 10.23
C LEU A 146 7.97 -4.88 11.63
N GLN A 147 6.75 -4.36 11.78
CA GLN A 147 6.20 -4.03 13.07
C GLN A 147 5.00 -4.92 13.39
N THR A 148 5.17 -5.79 14.39
CA THR A 148 4.08 -6.64 14.88
C THR A 148 3.40 -6.00 16.08
N SER A 149 2.08 -5.88 16.07
CA SER A 149 1.31 -5.52 17.25
C SER A 149 0.68 -6.77 17.86
N LYS A 150 0.61 -6.83 19.20
CA LYS A 150 -0.24 -7.81 19.89
C LYS A 150 -1.69 -7.37 19.70
N VAL A 151 -2.38 -7.92 18.72
CA VAL A 151 -3.85 -7.80 18.64
C VAL A 151 -4.42 -8.65 19.76
N THR A 152 -4.76 -8.02 20.89
CA THR A 152 -5.50 -8.67 21.98
C THR A 152 -6.90 -8.95 21.46
N ARG A 153 -7.23 -10.23 21.28
CA ARG A 153 -8.54 -10.71 20.83
C ARG A 153 -9.62 -10.19 21.79
N GLN A 154 -10.39 -9.18 21.39
CA GLN A 154 -11.67 -8.93 22.06
C GLN A 154 -12.59 -10.08 21.68
N ARG A 155 -13.02 -10.81 22.70
CA ARG A 155 -14.00 -11.90 22.60
C ARG A 155 -15.39 -11.33 22.41
#